data_AF-A0A523HI42-F1
#
_entry.id   AF-A0A523HI42-F1
#
_cell.length_a   1.000
_cell.length_b   1.000
_cell.length_c   1.000
_cell.angle_alpha   90.00
_cell.angle_beta   90.00
_cell.angle_gamma   90.00
#
_symmetry.space_group_name_H-M   'P 1'
#
loop_
_entity.id
_entity.type
_entity.pdbx_description
1 polymer ?
#
loop_
_entity_poly.entity_id
_entity_poly.type
_entity_poly.pdbx_seq_one_letter_code
_entity_poly.pdbx_strand_id
1 'polypeptide(L)'
;MEELSLFTRIIEILRVQPVLTLFLILGMGYLIGNIRLGSFSLGPVAGVLFGGLFLGHFGFRMDPGAQAVGFALFIFSVGYQAG
;
A
#
# COMPACT_ATOMS: atom_id res chain seq x y z
N MET A 1 -0.24 -30.26 2.23
CA MET A 1 1.14 -29.88 1.84
C MET A 1 1.17 -28.98 0.61
N GLU A 2 0.24 -29.11 -0.34
CA GLU A 2 0.17 -28.22 -1.52
C GLU A 2 -0.15 -26.75 -1.17
N GLU A 3 -1.12 -26.49 -0.29
CA GLU A 3 -1.53 -25.12 0.11
C GLU A 3 -0.36 -24.22 0.59
N LEU A 4 0.57 -24.78 1.37
CA LEU A 4 1.75 -24.04 1.85
C LEU A 4 2.69 -23.63 0.70
N SER A 5 2.75 -24.45 -0.36
CA SER A 5 3.58 -24.19 -1.54
C SER A 5 3.01 -23.05 -2.40
N LEU A 6 1.68 -22.94 -2.48
CA LEU A 6 0.98 -21.89 -3.22
C LEU A 6 1.21 -20.54 -2.55
N PHE A 7 1.03 -20.47 -1.23
CA PHE A 7 1.23 -19.23 -0.47
C PHE A 7 2.68 -18.71 -0.59
N THR A 8 3.66 -19.61 -0.50
CA THR A 8 5.08 -19.25 -0.65
C THR A 8 5.38 -18.70 -2.05
N ARG A 9 4.81 -19.30 -3.11
CA ARG A 9 4.96 -18.81 -4.48
C ARG A 9 4.36 -17.41 -4.67
N ILE A 10 3.20 -17.14 -4.08
CA ILE A 10 2.56 -15.83 -4.15
C ILE A 10 3.45 -14.77 -3.50
N ILE A 11 4.02 -15.06 -2.32
CA ILE A 11 4.93 -14.14 -1.63
C ILE A 11 6.17 -13.85 -2.48
N GLU A 12 6.74 -14.87 -3.13
CA GLU A 12 7.92 -14.69 -3.97
C GLU A 12 7.63 -13.82 -5.19
N ILE A 13 6.48 -14.00 -5.84
CA ILE A 13 6.03 -13.15 -6.96
C ILE A 13 5.91 -11.69 -6.50
N LEU A 14 5.32 -11.45 -5.33
CA LEU A 14 5.17 -10.10 -4.77
C LEU A 14 6.53 -9.47 -4.43
N ARG A 15 7.51 -10.28 -4.01
CA ARG A 15 8.87 -9.81 -3.72
C ARG A 15 9.64 -9.44 -5.00
N VAL A 16 9.47 -10.20 -6.07
CA VAL A 16 10.15 -9.94 -7.36
C VAL A 16 9.48 -8.81 -8.14
N GLN A 17 8.16 -8.61 -7.98
CA GLN A 17 7.38 -7.60 -8.70
C GLN A 17 6.87 -6.49 -7.76
N PRO A 18 7.70 -5.48 -7.44
CA PRO A 18 7.33 -4.42 -6.49
C PRO A 18 6.10 -3.61 -6.93
N VAL A 19 5.88 -3.45 -8.25
CA VAL A 19 4.70 -2.74 -8.79
C VAL A 19 3.40 -3.45 -8.40
N LEU A 20 3.39 -4.79 -8.44
CA LEU A 20 2.23 -5.58 -8.05
C LEU A 20 1.97 -5.46 -6.54
N THR A 21 3.03 -5.45 -5.74
CA THR A 21 2.95 -5.20 -4.30
C THR A 21 2.38 -3.81 -4.00
N LEU A 22 2.80 -2.76 -4.72
CA LEU A 22 2.22 -1.43 -4.59
C LEU A 22 0.73 -1.43 -4.97
N PHE A 23 0.35 -2.08 -6.06
CA PHE A 23 -1.04 -2.18 -6.45
C PHE A 23 -1.90 -2.86 -5.37
N LEU A 24 -1.41 -3.93 -4.74
CA LEU A 24 -2.08 -4.57 -3.60
C LEU A 24 -2.19 -3.64 -2.39
N ILE A 25 -1.14 -2.87 -2.07
CA ILE A 25 -1.16 -1.87 -0.99
C ILE A 25 -2.24 -0.82 -1.26
N LEU A 26 -2.28 -0.28 -2.48
CA LEU A 26 -3.27 0.71 -2.89
C LEU A 26 -4.68 0.14 -2.82
N GLY A 27 -4.91 -1.04 -3.38
CA GLY A 27 -6.22 -1.69 -3.42
C GLY A 27 -6.73 -2.05 -2.03
N MET A 28 -5.94 -2.78 -1.25
CA MET A 28 -6.32 -3.17 0.12
C MET A 28 -6.45 -1.96 1.03
N GLY A 29 -5.51 -1.01 0.94
CA GLY A 29 -5.55 0.21 1.74
C GLY A 29 -6.73 1.11 1.42
N TYR A 30 -7.12 1.22 0.14
CA TYR A 30 -8.34 1.93 -0.27
C TYR A 30 -9.58 1.25 0.29
N LEU A 31 -9.68 -0.08 0.14
CA LEU A 31 -10.80 -0.86 0.66
C LEU A 31 -10.93 -0.69 2.17
N ILE A 32 -9.84 -0.93 2.93
CA ILE A 32 -9.80 -0.80 4.39
C ILE A 32 -10.07 0.64 4.83
N GLY A 33 -9.46 1.61 4.15
CA GLY A 33 -9.65 3.04 4.46
C GLY A 33 -11.10 3.51 4.28
N ASN A 34 -11.85 2.86 3.39
CA ASN A 34 -13.25 3.16 3.15
C ASN A 34 -14.23 2.33 4.03
N ILE A 35 -13.72 1.39 4.84
CA ILE A 35 -14.55 0.71 5.85
C ILE A 35 -14.98 1.74 6.88
N ARG A 36 -16.31 1.87 7.04
CA ARG A 36 -16.92 2.76 8.03
C ARG A 36 -17.18 1.99 9.31
N LEU A 37 -16.61 2.47 10.41
CA LEU A 37 -16.90 2.00 11.75
C LEU A 37 -17.77 3.06 12.44
N GLY A 38 -19.09 2.90 12.34
CA GLY A 38 -20.05 3.89 12.82
C GLY A 38 -19.96 5.20 12.04
N SER A 39 -19.70 6.31 12.74
CA SER A 39 -19.54 7.65 12.14
C SER A 39 -18.11 7.95 11.67
N PHE A 40 -17.15 7.04 11.89
CA PHE A 40 -15.75 7.24 11.55
C PHE A 40 -15.32 6.38 10.37
N SER A 41 -14.54 6.98 9.47
CA SER A 41 -13.78 6.28 8.43
C SER A 41 -12.34 6.78 8.46
N LEU A 42 -11.37 5.89 8.29
CA LEU A 42 -9.97 6.29 8.13
C LEU A 42 -9.76 7.20 6.91
N GLY A 43 -10.56 6.97 5.87
CA GLY A 43 -10.38 7.59 4.57
C GLY A 43 -9.36 6.83 3.72
N PRO A 44 -9.48 6.89 2.39
CA PRO A 44 -8.63 6.12 1.48
C PRO A 44 -7.13 6.39 1.65
N VAL A 45 -6.75 7.66 1.83
CA VAL A 45 -5.34 8.07 1.97
C VAL A 45 -4.70 7.44 3.21
N ALA A 46 -5.35 7.55 4.37
CA ALA A 46 -4.83 6.98 5.60
C ALA A 46 -4.77 5.45 5.51
N GLY A 47 -5.81 4.79 4.96
CA GLY A 47 -5.83 3.33 4.79
C GLY A 47 -4.68 2.82 3.91
N VAL A 48 -4.36 3.51 2.82
CA VAL A 48 -3.22 3.19 1.95
C VAL A 48 -1.89 3.38 2.66
N LEU A 49 -1.72 4.48 3.41
CA LEU A 49 -0.49 4.73 4.17
C LEU A 49 -0.26 3.66 5.26
N PHE A 50 -1.31 3.27 5.99
CA PHE A 50 -1.24 2.20 6.97
C PHE A 50 -0.93 0.84 6.34
N GLY A 51 -1.56 0.52 5.21
CA GLY A 51 -1.27 -0.71 4.45
C GLY A 51 0.19 -0.78 3.97
N GLY A 52 0.72 0.34 3.48
CA GLY A 52 2.11 0.45 3.05
C GLY A 52 3.10 0.32 4.22
N LEU A 53 2.80 0.94 5.36
CA LEU A 53 3.60 0.81 6.58
C LEU A 53 3.62 -0.64 7.09
N PHE A 54 2.44 -1.28 7.12
CA PHE A 54 2.29 -2.66 7.58
C PHE A 54 3.11 -3.62 6.72
N LEU A 55 2.95 -3.60 5.38
CA LEU A 55 3.73 -4.48 4.50
C LEU A 55 5.22 -4.11 4.46
N GLY A 56 5.56 -2.84 4.63
CA GLY A 56 6.95 -2.39 4.78
C GLY A 56 7.66 -3.02 5.97
N HIS A 57 6.95 -3.28 7.07
CA HIS A 57 7.48 -4.00 8.23
C HIS A 57 7.85 -5.46 7.90
N PHE A 58 7.11 -6.13 7.01
CA PHE A 58 7.39 -7.51 6.57
C PHE A 58 8.50 -7.61 5.52
N GLY A 59 9.18 -6.51 5.19
CA GLY A 59 10.32 -6.50 4.28
C GLY A 59 9.97 -6.28 2.80
N PHE A 60 8.71 -5.97 2.50
CA PHE A 60 8.32 -5.52 1.16
C PHE A 60 8.77 -4.06 0.97
N ARG A 61 10.01 -3.89 0.50
CA ARG A 61 10.63 -2.57 0.27
C ARG A 61 10.57 -2.21 -1.20
N MET A 62 10.22 -0.96 -1.47
CA MET A 62 10.36 -0.36 -2.78
C MET A 62 11.71 0.34 -2.91
N ASP A 63 12.13 0.56 -4.15
CA ASP A 63 13.27 1.41 -4.44
C ASP A 63 13.10 2.81 -3.82
N PRO A 64 14.11 3.36 -3.13
CA PRO A 64 14.02 4.68 -2.51
C PRO A 64 13.65 5.81 -3.48
N GLY A 65 14.04 5.71 -4.75
CA GLY A 65 13.67 6.68 -5.79
C GLY A 65 12.17 6.64 -6.10
N ALA A 66 11.59 5.44 -6.21
CA ALA A 66 10.15 5.29 -6.42
C ALA A 66 9.33 5.84 -5.23
N GLN A 67 9.81 5.61 -4.00
CA GLN A 67 9.17 6.17 -2.79
C GLN A 67 9.24 7.69 -2.77
N ALA A 68 10.40 8.28 -3.12
CA ALA A 68 10.57 9.73 -3.18
C ALA A 68 9.65 10.38 -4.21
N VAL A 69 9.51 9.79 -5.40
CA VAL A 69 8.59 10.28 -6.43
C VAL A 69 7.14 10.19 -5.95
N GLY A 70 6.73 9.07 -5.36
CA GLY A 70 5.38 8.91 -4.81
C GLY A 70 5.07 9.94 -3.71
N PHE A 71 6.02 10.19 -2.82
CA PHE A 71 5.88 11.21 -1.77
C PHE A 71 5.81 12.63 -2.34
N ALA A 72 6.64 12.95 -3.33
CA ALA A 72 6.62 14.24 -4.00
C ALA A 72 5.27 14.50 -4.68
N LEU A 73 4.73 13.51 -5.40
CA LEU A 73 3.40 13.60 -6.02
C LEU A 73 2.29 13.76 -4.96
N PHE A 74 2.38 13.02 -3.84
CA PHE A 74 1.43 13.14 -2.74
C PHE A 74 1.40 14.55 -2.14
N ILE A 75 2.57 15.10 -1.75
CA ILE A 75 2.66 16.45 -1.18
C ILE A 75 2.23 17.50 -2.20
N PHE A 76 2.57 17.34 -3.48
CA PHE A 76 2.11 18.22 -4.55
C PHE A 76 0.58 18.22 -4.67
N SER A 77 -0.05 17.05 -4.71
CA SER A 77 -1.52 16.94 -4.78
C SER A 77 -2.22 17.50 -3.54
N VAL A 78 -1.69 17.24 -2.34
CA VAL A 78 -2.23 17.80 -1.09
C VAL A 78 -2.09 19.33 -1.08
N GLY A 79 -0.94 19.85 -1.50
CA GLY A 79 -0.71 21.28 -1.65
C GLY A 79 -1.66 21.93 -2.66
N TYR A 80 -1.91 21.26 -3.78
CA TYR A 80 -2.87 21.70 -4.80
C TYR A 80 -4.32 21.65 -4.32
N GLN A 81 -4.69 20.71 -3.44
CA GLN A 81 -6.05 20.64 -2.90
C GLN A 81 -6.32 21.71 -1.83
N ALA A 82 -5.28 22.18 -1.14
CA ALA A 82 -5.38 23.14 -0.04
C ALA A 82 -5.40 24.61 -0.48
N GLY A 83 -5.03 24.91 -1.73
CA GLY A 83 -5.03 26.26 -2.35
C GLY A 83 -5.84 26.30 -3.64
#